data_AF-X1NJY1-F1
#
_entry.id   AF-X1NJY1-F1
#
_cell.length_a   1.000
_cell.length_b   1.000
_cell.length_c   1.000
_cell.angle_alpha   90.00
_cell.angle_beta   90.00
_cell.angle_gamma   90.00
#
_symmetry.space_group_name_H-M   'P 1'
#
loop_
_entity.id
_entity.type
_entity.pdbx_description
1 polymer ?
#
loop_
_entity_poly.entity_id
_entity_poly.type
_entity_poly.pdbx_seq_one_letter_code
_entity_poly.pdbx_strand_id
1 'polypeptide(L)'
;MALGARAPEWAVERLREEMHLNEPLYVQYYYWAKGALHGDFGMSLVTRRSVANDIKEFLPASLELALYAGIFMGIIGITQPISKLILVKIGAIQLGRISLNSICVLLAPVTSAA
;
A
#
# COMPACT_ATOMS: atom_id res chain seq x y z
N MET A 1 20.98 -4.68 21.79
CA MET A 1 21.76 -5.75 22.44
C MET A 1 20.77 -6.76 23.02
N ALA A 2 20.65 -7.95 22.45
CA ALA A 2 19.69 -8.97 22.91
C ALA A 2 19.94 -9.44 24.37
N LEU A 3 21.19 -9.35 24.84
CA LEU A 3 21.61 -9.74 26.20
C LEU A 3 21.67 -8.56 27.19
N GLY A 4 21.43 -7.33 26.73
CA GLY A 4 21.57 -6.10 27.54
C GLY A 4 23.02 -5.64 27.73
N ALA A 5 23.20 -4.42 28.27
CA ALA A 5 24.51 -3.77 28.41
C ALA A 5 25.40 -4.35 29.52
N ARG A 6 24.87 -5.25 30.37
CA ARG A 6 25.59 -5.91 31.47
C ARG A 6 25.86 -7.40 31.21
N ALA A 7 25.71 -7.85 29.97
CA ALA A 7 25.96 -9.24 29.61
C ALA A 7 27.45 -9.58 29.79
N PRO A 8 27.80 -10.72 30.41
CA PRO A 8 29.18 -11.14 30.50
C PRO A 8 29.70 -11.59 29.14
N GLU A 9 30.98 -11.31 28.84
CA GLU A 9 31.58 -11.55 27.50
C GLU A 9 31.42 -12.99 27.00
N TRP A 10 31.52 -13.98 27.90
CA TRP A 10 31.33 -15.39 27.55
C TRP A 10 29.93 -15.71 27.02
N ALA A 11 28.90 -15.00 27.49
CA ALA A 11 27.52 -15.19 27.04
C ALA A 11 27.30 -14.53 25.67
N VAL A 12 28.01 -13.43 25.40
CA VAL A 12 27.99 -12.75 24.11
C VAL A 12 28.65 -13.61 23.04
N GLU A 13 29.80 -14.21 23.34
CA GLU A 13 30.52 -15.07 22.40
C GLU A 13 29.71 -16.33 22.06
N ARG A 14 29.11 -16.96 23.07
CA ARG A 14 28.23 -18.11 22.88
C ARG A 14 27.04 -17.79 21.97
N LEU A 15 26.38 -16.65 22.20
CA LEU A 15 25.26 -16.23 21.36
C LEU A 15 25.72 -15.89 19.93
N ARG A 16 26.94 -15.35 19.76
CA ARG A 16 27.53 -15.06 18.46
C ARG A 16 27.75 -16.33 17.64
N GLU A 17 28.25 -17.38 18.29
CA GLU A 17 28.42 -18.71 17.69
C GLU A 17 27.06 -19.36 17.37
N GLU A 18 26.11 -19.36 18.31
CA GLU A 18 24.77 -19.94 18.12
C GLU A 18 23.99 -19.30 16.98
N MET A 19 24.21 -18.01 16.73
CA MET A 19 23.56 -17.26 15.66
C MET A 19 24.40 -17.17 14.38
N HIS A 20 25.53 -17.89 14.28
CA HIS A 20 26.41 -17.90 13.10
C HIS A 20 26.95 -16.52 12.70
N LEU A 21 27.06 -15.55 13.62
CA LEU A 21 27.52 -14.20 13.30
C LEU A 21 29.01 -14.13 12.95
N ASN A 22 29.76 -15.19 13.25
CA ASN A 22 31.18 -15.32 12.87
C ASN A 22 31.37 -15.67 11.38
N GLU A 23 30.30 -16.09 10.70
CA GLU A 23 30.35 -16.50 9.30
C GLU A 23 30.12 -15.31 8.35
N PRO A 24 30.55 -15.40 7.08
CA PRO A 24 30.26 -14.38 6.08
C PRO A 24 28.75 -14.13 5.91
N LEU A 25 28.36 -12.88 5.62
CA LEU A 25 26.95 -12.47 5.51
C LEU A 25 26.11 -13.32 4.55
N TYR A 26 26.71 -13.80 3.46
CA TYR A 26 26.01 -14.63 2.48
C TYR A 26 25.63 -16.00 3.04
N VAL A 27 26.44 -16.57 3.95
CA VAL A 27 26.16 -17.86 4.60
C VAL A 27 25.05 -17.70 5.63
N GLN A 28 25.10 -16.62 6.42
CA GLN A 28 24.03 -16.27 7.36
C GLN A 28 22.68 -16.13 6.65
N TYR A 29 22.66 -15.41 5.51
CA TYR A 29 21.45 -15.27 4.71
C TYR A 29 20.98 -16.59 4.11
N TYR A 30 21.91 -17.45 3.69
CA TYR A 30 21.56 -18.78 3.17
C TYR A 30 20.85 -19.64 4.22
N TYR A 31 21.35 -19.70 5.45
CA TYR A 31 20.68 -20.44 6.54
C TYR A 31 19.31 -19.87 6.86
N TRP A 32 19.21 -18.53 6.94
CA TRP A 32 17.94 -17.86 7.16
C TRP A 32 16.94 -18.13 6.03
N ALA A 33 17.35 -18.00 4.77
CA ALA A 33 16.50 -18.22 3.60
C ALA A 33 16.03 -19.68 3.50
N LYS A 34 16.91 -20.64 3.81
CA LYS A 34 16.57 -22.07 3.88
C LYS A 34 15.49 -22.33 4.93
N GLY A 35 15.61 -21.73 6.12
CA GLY A 35 14.59 -21.80 7.17
C GLY A 35 13.28 -21.14 6.75
N ALA A 36 13.36 -19.93 6.20
CA ALA A 36 12.20 -19.15 5.76
C ALA A 36 11.36 -19.90 4.70
N LEU A 37 12.02 -20.63 3.78
CA LEU A 37 11.34 -21.47 2.79
C LEU A 37 10.59 -22.66 3.41
N HIS A 38 11.01 -23.14 4.58
CA HIS A 38 10.30 -24.17 5.35
C HIS A 38 9.26 -23.57 6.32
N GLY A 39 9.07 -22.25 6.29
CA GLY A 39 8.18 -21.54 7.20
C GLY A 39 8.76 -21.29 8.60
N ASP A 40 10.06 -21.51 8.79
CA ASP A 40 10.78 -21.19 10.02
C ASP A 40 11.59 -19.91 9.84
N PHE A 41 11.04 -18.80 10.34
CA PHE A 41 11.69 -17.49 10.31
C PHE A 41 12.67 -17.27 11.47
N GLY A 42 12.92 -18.31 12.27
CA GLY A 42 13.76 -18.27 13.46
C GLY A 42 13.01 -17.83 14.72
N MET A 43 13.77 -17.70 15.80
CA MET A 43 13.28 -17.33 17.13
C MET A 43 13.52 -15.85 17.41
N SER A 44 12.49 -15.18 17.93
CA SER A 44 12.64 -13.81 18.42
C SER A 44 13.52 -13.80 19.67
N LEU A 45 14.60 -13.02 19.66
CA LEU A 45 15.48 -12.87 20.81
C LEU A 45 14.82 -12.12 21.98
N VAL A 46 13.75 -11.37 21.71
CA VAL A 46 13.03 -10.56 22.71
C VAL A 46 11.93 -11.38 23.38
N THR A 47 11.07 -12.00 22.58
CA THR A 47 9.88 -12.73 23.06
C THR A 47 10.13 -14.23 23.21
N ARG A 48 11.28 -14.75 22.77
CA ARG A 48 11.65 -16.18 22.77
C ARG A 48 10.58 -17.09 22.16
N ARG A 49 9.79 -16.57 21.23
CA ARG A 49 8.79 -17.30 20.45
C ARG A 49 9.19 -17.31 18.98
N SER A 50 8.75 -18.33 18.25
CA SER A 50 9.02 -18.46 16.82
C SER A 50 8.31 -17.35 16.05
N VAL A 51 9.03 -16.63 15.20
CA VAL A 51 8.49 -15.51 14.43
C VAL A 51 7.34 -15.95 13.50
N ALA A 52 7.35 -17.22 13.06
CA ALA A 52 6.29 -17.79 12.24
C ALA A 52 4.90 -17.77 12.92
N ASN A 53 4.85 -17.94 14.25
CA ASN A 53 3.59 -17.89 14.99
C ASN A 53 3.07 -16.45 15.07
N ASP A 54 3.97 -15.49 15.27
CA ASP A 54 3.67 -14.06 15.32
C ASP A 54 3.09 -13.59 14.00
N ILE A 55 3.71 -14.01 12.90
CA ILE A 55 3.25 -13.73 11.55
C ILE A 55 1.83 -14.28 11.35
N LYS A 56 1.53 -15.51 11.78
CA LYS A 56 0.17 -16.08 11.67
C LYS A 56 -0.87 -15.33 12.51
N GLU A 57 -0.47 -14.81 13.67
CA GLU A 57 -1.34 -14.06 14.58
C GLU A 57 -1.67 -12.66 14.03
N PHE A 58 -0.69 -11.95 13.47
CA PHE A 58 -0.85 -10.56 13.03
C PHE A 58 -1.16 -10.38 11.54
N LEU A 59 -0.84 -11.35 10.69
CA LEU A 59 -1.14 -11.27 9.24
C LEU A 59 -2.63 -11.06 8.94
N PRO A 60 -3.58 -11.78 9.57
CA PRO A 60 -5.00 -11.63 9.24
C PRO A 60 -5.50 -10.21 9.52
N ALA A 61 -5.14 -9.64 10.67
CA ALA A 61 -5.55 -8.29 11.05
C ALA A 61 -4.98 -7.22 10.09
N SER A 62 -3.73 -7.39 9.67
CA SER A 62 -3.09 -6.47 8.70
C SER A 62 -3.71 -6.60 7.31
N LEU A 63 -4.07 -7.83 6.90
CA LEU A 63 -4.72 -8.09 5.63
C LEU A 63 -6.13 -7.49 5.59
N GLU A 64 -6.91 -7.63 6.67
CA GLU A 64 -8.22 -6.99 6.80
C GLU A 64 -8.10 -5.48 6.65
N LEU A 65 -7.15 -4.85 7.36
CA LEU A 65 -6.92 -3.42 7.26
C LEU A 65 -6.51 -2.99 5.85
N ALA A 66 -5.61 -3.74 5.21
CA ALA A 66 -5.17 -3.48 3.84
C ALA A 66 -6.32 -3.62 2.83
N LEU A 67 -7.20 -4.60 3.02
CA LEU A 67 -8.39 -4.80 2.20
C LEU A 67 -9.36 -3.63 2.32
N TYR A 68 -9.70 -3.21 3.55
CA TYR A 68 -10.56 -2.04 3.75
C TYR A 68 -9.93 -0.78 3.14
N ALA A 69 -8.66 -0.51 3.41
CA ALA A 69 -7.95 0.63 2.85
C ALA A 69 -7.95 0.59 1.31
N GLY A 70 -7.73 -0.59 0.72
CA GLY A 70 -7.77 -0.80 -0.73
C GLY A 70 -9.15 -0.54 -1.33
N ILE A 71 -10.23 -0.99 -0.67
CA ILE A 71 -11.61 -0.71 -1.08
C ILE A 71 -11.90 0.78 -1.03
N PHE A 72 -11.55 1.47 0.06
CA PHE A 72 -11.73 2.92 0.18
C PHE A 72 -10.94 3.68 -0.89
N MET A 73 -9.67 3.31 -1.11
CA MET A 73 -8.86 3.86 -2.19
C MET A 73 -9.46 3.61 -3.57
N GLY A 74 -9.98 2.41 -3.83
CA GLY A 74 -10.64 2.07 -5.09
C GLY A 74 -11.89 2.90 -5.33
N ILE A 75 -12.76 3.02 -4.33
CA ILE A 75 -14.00 3.81 -4.42
C ILE A 75 -13.68 5.28 -4.68
N ILE A 76 -12.78 5.87 -3.88
CA ILE A 76 -12.42 7.28 -4.03
C ILE A 76 -11.68 7.48 -5.37
N GLY A 77 -10.73 6.61 -5.69
CA GLY A 77 -9.90 6.67 -6.89
C GLY A 77 -10.71 6.57 -8.19
N ILE A 78 -11.75 5.74 -8.24
CA ILE A 78 -12.64 5.61 -9.41
C ILE A 78 -13.66 6.76 -9.45
N THR A 79 -14.14 7.23 -8.29
CA THR A 79 -15.16 8.30 -8.23
C THR A 79 -14.64 9.66 -8.69
N GLN A 80 -13.38 9.99 -8.39
CA GLN A 80 -12.77 11.26 -8.76
C GLN A 80 -12.72 11.54 -10.28
N PRO A 81 -12.23 10.65 -11.15
CA PRO A 81 -12.18 10.88 -12.60
C PRO A 81 -13.57 10.90 -13.24
N ILE A 82 -14.50 10.04 -12.78
CA ILE A 82 -15.86 9.99 -13.32
C ILE A 82 -16.59 11.31 -13.04
N SER A 83 -16.50 11.81 -11.81
CA SER A 83 -17.09 13.10 -11.42
C SER A 83 -16.53 14.26 -12.25
N LYS A 84 -15.20 14.28 -12.46
CA LYS A 84 -14.55 15.30 -13.31
C LYS A 84 -14.98 15.19 -14.78
N LEU A 85 -15.08 13.98 -15.33
CA LEU A 85 -15.47 13.75 -16.72
C LEU A 85 -16.91 14.21 -16.99
N ILE A 86 -17.83 13.94 -16.06
CA ILE A 86 -19.23 14.37 -16.14
C ILE A 86 -19.33 15.90 -16.12
N LEU A 87 -18.61 16.58 -15.22
CA LEU A 87 -18.62 18.05 -15.11
C LEU A 87 -18.08 18.74 -16.38
N VAL A 88 -17.01 18.22 -16.98
CA VAL A 88 -16.44 18.77 -18.24
C VAL A 88 -17.44 18.63 -19.39
N LYS A 89 -18.10 17.48 -19.51
CA LYS A 89 -19.04 17.20 -20.59
C LYS A 89 -20.31 18.06 -20.48
N ILE A 90 -20.83 18.26 -19.27
CA ILE A 90 -21.97 19.15 -19.00
C ILE A 90 -21.62 20.61 -19.32
N GLY A 91 -20.42 21.07 -18.94
CA GLY A 91 -19.94 22.42 -19.27
C GLY A 91 -19.86 22.67 -20.78
N ALA A 92 -19.33 21.71 -21.55
CA ALA A 92 -19.25 21.79 -23.00
C ALA A 92 -20.63 21.83 -23.67
N ILE A 93 -21.60 21.04 -23.19
CA ILE A 93 -22.97 21.03 -23.71
C ILE A 93 -23.68 22.37 -23.43
N GLN A 94 -23.51 22.96 -22.25
CA GLN A 94 -24.09 24.27 -21.95
C GLN A 94 -23.49 25.38 -22.82
N LEU A 95 -22.18 25.36 -23.05
CA LEU A 95 -21.53 26.34 -23.93
C LEU A 95 -22.10 26.28 -25.36
N GLY A 96 -22.29 25.07 -25.90
CA GLY A 96 -22.89 24.87 -27.21
C GLY A 96 -24.35 25.36 -27.28
N ARG A 97 -25.14 25.10 -26.22
CA ARG A 97 -26.54 25.54 -26.16
C ARG A 97 -26.68 27.05 -26.03
N ILE A 98 -25.78 27.71 -25.30
CA ILE A 98 -25.72 29.18 -25.20
C ILE A 98 -25.38 29.77 -26.58
N SER A 99 -24.38 29.23 -27.28
CA SER A 99 -24.01 29.68 -28.63
C SER A 99 -25.15 29.53 -29.65
N LEU A 100 -25.84 28.39 -29.67
CA LEU A 100 -26.99 28.18 -30.56
C LEU A 100 -28.15 29.13 -30.25
N ASN A 101 -28.47 29.34 -28.97
CA ASN A 101 -29.56 30.24 -28.59
C ASN A 101 -29.25 31.70 -29.01
N SER A 102 -28.00 32.14 -28.86
CA SER A 102 -27.57 33.47 -29.33
C SER A 102 -27.67 33.62 -30.85
N ILE A 103 -27.31 32.59 -31.62
CA ILE A 103 -27.43 32.61 -33.10
C ILE A 103 -28.89 32.67 -33.55
N CYS A 104 -29.79 31.90 -32.92
CA CYS A 104 -31.23 31.95 -33.23
C CYS A 104 -31.86 33.33 -32.98
N VAL A 105 -31.50 33.99 -31.88
CA VAL A 105 -32.02 35.34 -31.56
C VAL A 105 -31.56 36.38 -32.59
N LEU A 106 -30.34 36.25 -33.11
CA LEU A 106 -29.81 37.16 -34.14
C LEU A 106 -30.44 36.95 -35.52
N LEU A 107 -30.96 35.75 -35.81
CA LEU A 107 -31.61 35.42 -37.09
C LEU A 107 -33.14 35.67 -37.10
N ALA A 108 -33.77 35.82 -35.93
CA ALA A 108 -35.21 36.07 -35.79
C ALA A 108 -35.76 37.30 -36.54
N PRO A 109 -35.08 38.46 -36.63
CA PRO A 109 -35.62 39.62 -37.37
C PRO A 109 -35.54 39.44 -38.90
N VAL A 110 -34.65 38.58 -39.41
CA VAL A 110 -34.51 38.33 -40.86
C VAL A 110 -35.69 37.53 -41.41
N THR A 111 -36.31 36.67 -40.61
CA THR A 111 -37.46 35.85 -41.02
C THR A 111 -38.81 36.57 -40.93
N SER A 112 -38.86 37.75 -40.30
CA SER A 112 -40.10 38.54 -40.14
C SER A 112 -40.29 39.62 -41.23
N ALA A 113 -39.32 39.78 -42.12
CA ALA A 113 -39.28 40.83 -43.15
C ALA A 113 -39.39 40.30 -44.59
N ALA A 114 -39.71 39.01 -44.77
CA ALA A 114 -40.02 38.36 -46.05
C ALA A 114 -41.48 37.91 -46.05
#